data_AF-K1QTE1-F1
#
_entry.id   AF-K1QTE1-F1
#
_cell.length_a   1.000
_cell.length_b   1.000
_cell.length_c   1.000
_cell.angle_alpha   90.00
_cell.angle_beta   90.00
_cell.angle_gamma   90.00
#
_symmetry.space_group_name_H-M   'P 1'
#
loop_
_entity.id
_entity.type
_entity.pdbx_description
1 polymer ?
#
loop_
_entity_poly.entity_id
_entity_poly.type
_entity_poly.pdbx_seq_one_letter_code
_entity_poly.pdbx_strand_id
1 'polypeptide(L)'
;MRVMGTIEKCITRIEQPDKLTSMLESLGEKHVVFDTKIEYFDLLSPQLIQAIKPAIGDQWTPSVEQAWNNFLLYITGIMKGAMLQGT
;
A
#
# COMPACT_ATOMS: atom_id res chain seq x y z
N MET A 1 -12.62 6.30 -3.40
CA MET A 1 -11.36 5.60 -3.71
C MET A 1 -11.50 4.14 -3.32
N ARG A 2 -11.03 3.16 -4.11
CA ARG A 2 -11.14 1.73 -3.75
C ARG A 2 -9.75 1.16 -3.47
N VAL A 3 -9.43 0.92 -2.20
CA VAL A 3 -8.10 0.44 -1.74
C VAL A 3 -7.69 -0.85 -2.47
N MET A 4 -8.58 -1.83 -2.57
CA MET A 4 -8.28 -3.10 -3.23
C MET A 4 -7.96 -2.95 -4.73
N GLY A 5 -8.58 -2.00 -5.41
CA GLY A 5 -8.26 -1.71 -6.82
C GLY A 5 -6.88 -1.06 -6.99
N THR A 6 -6.39 -0.33 -5.99
CA THR A 6 -5.00 0.14 -5.97
C THR A 6 -4.04 -1.02 -5.73
N ILE A 7 -4.33 -1.90 -4.77
CA ILE A 7 -3.52 -3.08 -4.47
C ILE A 7 -3.36 -3.98 -5.72
N GLU A 8 -4.46 -4.25 -6.42
CA GLU A 8 -4.44 -5.00 -7.68
C GLU A 8 -3.54 -4.32 -8.73
N LYS A 9 -3.65 -2.99 -8.89
CA LYS A 9 -2.79 -2.23 -9.80
C LYS A 9 -1.31 -2.29 -9.43
N CYS A 10 -1.00 -2.36 -8.15
CA CYS A 10 0.37 -2.51 -7.65
C CYS A 10 0.90 -3.92 -7.95
N ILE A 11 0.13 -4.97 -7.67
CA ILE A 11 0.50 -6.37 -7.94
C ILE A 11 0.72 -6.59 -9.44
N THR A 12 -0.20 -6.09 -10.29
CA THR A 12 -0.07 -6.20 -11.76
C THR A 12 1.11 -5.44 -12.36
N ARG A 13 1.78 -4.57 -11.58
CA ARG A 13 2.94 -3.77 -12.00
C ARG A 13 4.20 -4.07 -11.18
N ILE A 14 4.25 -5.19 -10.47
CA ILE A 14 5.37 -5.48 -9.56
C ILE A 14 6.74 -5.52 -10.27
N GLU A 15 6.75 -5.85 -11.57
CA GLU A 15 7.96 -5.84 -12.42
C GLU A 15 8.24 -4.49 -13.10
N GLN A 16 7.48 -3.44 -12.78
CA GLN A 16 7.60 -2.09 -13.36
C GLN A 16 7.77 -1.05 -12.25
N PRO A 17 8.87 -1.09 -11.48
CA PRO A 17 9.05 -0.30 -10.26
C PRO A 17 8.91 1.21 -10.49
N ASP A 18 9.46 1.76 -11.59
CA ASP A 18 9.39 3.20 -11.86
C ASP A 18 7.95 3.70 -12.07
N LYS A 19 7.13 2.91 -12.79
CA LYS A 19 5.71 3.23 -13.01
C LYS A 19 4.91 3.07 -11.73
N LEU A 20 5.26 2.08 -10.92
CA LEU A 20 4.62 1.84 -9.64
C LEU A 20 4.89 3.01 -8.67
N THR A 21 6.15 3.42 -8.54
CA THR A 21 6.55 4.58 -7.72
C THR A 21 5.83 5.85 -8.18
N SER A 22 5.90 6.19 -9.47
CA SER A 22 5.26 7.40 -10.00
C SER A 22 3.74 7.42 -9.75
N MET A 23 3.08 6.25 -9.88
CA MET A 23 1.64 6.14 -9.59
C MET A 23 1.34 6.36 -8.11
N LEU A 24 2.16 5.79 -7.22
CA LEU A 24 1.99 5.89 -5.76
C LEU A 24 2.31 7.29 -5.23
N GLU A 25 3.29 7.99 -5.80
CA GLU A 25 3.60 9.39 -5.47
C GLU A 25 2.40 10.30 -5.80
N SER A 26 1.89 10.24 -7.03
CA SER A 26 0.67 10.98 -7.41
C SER A 26 -0.54 10.60 -6.54
N LEU A 27 -0.58 9.36 -6.04
CA LEU A 27 -1.61 8.93 -5.12
C LEU A 27 -1.44 9.58 -3.74
N GLY A 28 -0.21 9.61 -3.21
CA GLY A 28 0.13 10.25 -1.94
C GLY A 28 -0.20 11.74 -1.94
N GLU A 29 0.16 12.47 -2.99
CA GLU A 29 -0.20 13.89 -3.17
C GLU A 29 -1.71 14.13 -3.07
N LYS A 30 -2.53 13.25 -3.69
CA LYS A 30 -3.99 13.34 -3.59
C LYS A 30 -4.51 13.08 -2.18
N HIS A 31 -3.81 12.29 -1.37
CA HIS A 31 -4.20 12.05 0.03
C HIS A 31 -3.99 13.28 0.93
N VAL A 32 -3.08 14.18 0.56
CA VAL A 32 -2.98 15.51 1.20
C VAL A 32 -4.26 16.30 0.95
N VAL A 33 -4.75 16.32 -0.29
CA VAL A 33 -6.01 16.98 -0.67
C VAL A 33 -7.23 16.36 0.04
N PHE A 34 -7.17 15.08 0.36
CA PHE A 34 -8.21 14.37 1.11
C PHE A 34 -8.12 14.57 2.63
N ASP A 35 -7.20 15.41 3.12
CA ASP A 35 -6.94 15.64 4.56
C ASP A 35 -6.67 14.32 5.32
N THR A 36 -6.01 13.38 4.64
CA THR A 36 -5.67 12.09 5.24
C THR A 36 -4.46 12.27 6.16
N LYS A 37 -4.61 11.82 7.41
CA LYS A 37 -3.52 11.82 8.39
C LYS A 37 -2.51 10.74 8.09
N ILE A 38 -1.22 11.08 8.15
CA ILE A 38 -0.11 10.16 7.89
C ILE A 38 -0.13 8.99 8.89
N GLU A 39 -0.56 9.23 10.12
CA GLU A 39 -0.68 8.24 11.19
C GLU A 39 -1.67 7.13 10.85
N TYR A 40 -2.64 7.37 9.95
CA TYR A 40 -3.57 6.33 9.51
C TYR A 40 -2.90 5.24 8.69
N PHE A 41 -1.75 5.51 8.06
CA PHE A 41 -1.00 4.50 7.31
C PHE A 41 -0.37 3.46 8.23
N ASP A 42 0.02 3.84 9.44
CA ASP A 42 0.59 2.91 10.43
C ASP A 42 -0.50 1.95 10.96
N LEU A 43 -1.76 2.40 10.95
CA LEU A 43 -2.95 1.60 11.26
C LEU A 43 -3.58 0.93 10.03
N LEU A 44 -3.02 1.09 8.83
CA LEU A 44 -3.61 0.51 7.62
C LEU A 44 -3.05 -0.90 7.38
N SER A 45 -1.72 -1.03 7.43
CA SER A 45 -1.03 -2.28 7.10
C SER A 45 -1.47 -3.49 7.95
N PRO A 46 -1.59 -3.41 9.28
CA PRO A 46 -2.00 -4.57 10.08
C PRO A 46 -3.44 -5.00 9.78
N GLN A 47 -4.34 -4.03 9.60
CA GLN A 47 -5.77 -4.22 9.38
C GLN A 47 -6.01 -4.84 8.00
N LEU A 48 -5.25 -4.41 7.00
CA LEU A 48 -5.32 -4.97 5.66
C LEU A 48 -4.79 -6.40 5.61
N ILE A 49 -3.71 -6.71 6.34
CA ILE A 49 -3.21 -8.09 6.48
C ILE A 49 -4.28 -8.98 7.12
N GLN A 50 -4.93 -8.51 8.20
CA GLN A 50 -6.02 -9.25 8.84
C GLN A 50 -7.19 -9.50 7.88
N ALA A 51 -7.48 -8.57 6.97
CA ALA A 51 -8.53 -8.73 5.96
C ALA A 51 -8.14 -9.70 4.82
N ILE A 52 -6.87 -9.72 4.41
CA ILE A 52 -6.39 -10.55 3.28
C ILE A 52 -6.16 -12.00 3.71
N LYS A 53 -5.67 -12.22 4.93
CA LYS A 53 -5.31 -13.56 5.43
C LYS A 53 -6.42 -14.62 5.26
N PRO A 54 -7.69 -14.35 5.62
CA PRO A 54 -8.78 -15.31 5.41
C PRO A 54 -9.04 -15.63 3.93
N ALA A 55 -8.81 -14.69 3.02
CA ALA A 55 -9.03 -14.89 1.59
C ALA A 55 -7.95 -15.79 0.94
N ILE A 56 -6.74 -15.79 1.51
CA ILE A 56 -5.64 -16.66 1.07
C ILE A 56 -5.78 -18.07 1.67
N GLY A 57 -6.36 -18.18 2.87
CA GLY A 57 -6.66 -19.45 3.51
C GLY A 57 -5.41 -20.30 3.75
N ASP A 58 -5.45 -21.56 3.32
CA ASP A 58 -4.39 -22.55 3.58
C ASP A 58 -3.03 -22.21 2.95
N GLN A 59 -3.01 -21.29 1.98
CA GLN A 59 -1.76 -20.81 1.36
C GLN A 59 -1.06 -19.73 2.20
N TRP A 60 -1.64 -19.31 3.33
CA TRP A 60 -1.03 -18.32 4.22
C TRP A 60 0.12 -18.95 5.01
N THR A 61 1.32 -18.83 4.46
CA THR A 61 2.58 -19.24 5.10
C THR A 61 3.31 -18.04 5.71
N PRO A 62 4.29 -18.24 6.62
CA PRO A 62 5.13 -17.15 7.11
C PRO A 62 5.83 -16.36 6.00
N SER A 63 6.21 -17.03 4.91
CA SER A 63 6.80 -16.37 3.73
C SER A 63 5.80 -15.48 3.00
N VAL A 64 4.55 -15.93 2.85
CA VAL A 64 3.47 -15.13 2.24
C VAL A 64 3.13 -13.92 3.12
N GLU A 65 3.05 -14.11 4.43
CA GLU A 65 2.86 -13.01 5.38
C GLU A 65 3.97 -11.97 5.29
N GLN A 66 5.23 -12.40 5.24
CA GLN A 66 6.37 -11.50 5.07
C GLN A 66 6.33 -10.75 3.73
N ALA A 67 5.95 -11.43 2.64
CA ALA A 67 5.81 -10.81 1.34
C ALA A 67 4.74 -9.71 1.35
N TRP A 68 3.57 -9.95 1.97
CA TRP A 68 2.53 -8.94 2.14
C TRP A 68 2.99 -7.76 3.00
N ASN A 69 3.67 -8.03 4.11
CA ASN A 69 4.23 -6.96 4.96
C ASN A 69 5.21 -6.07 4.18
N ASN A 70 6.15 -6.66 3.45
CA ASN A 70 7.12 -5.91 2.65
C ASN A 70 6.45 -5.09 1.55
N PHE A 71 5.45 -5.68 0.88
CA PHE A 71 4.70 -5.01 -0.17
C PHE A 71 3.91 -3.80 0.36
N LEU A 72 3.21 -3.95 1.50
CA LEU A 72 2.49 -2.85 2.12
C LEU A 72 3.43 -1.78 2.67
N LEU A 73 4.56 -2.17 3.25
CA LEU A 73 5.59 -1.22 3.68
C LEU A 73 6.12 -0.38 2.52
N TYR A 74 6.38 -1.01 1.36
CA TYR A 74 6.80 -0.31 0.16
C TYR A 74 5.75 0.70 -0.33
N ILE A 75 4.48 0.27 -0.46
CA ILE A 75 3.38 1.14 -0.90
C ILE A 75 3.20 2.34 0.04
N THR A 76 3.08 2.06 1.34
CA THR A 76 2.83 3.08 2.35
C THR A 76 4.01 4.02 2.51
N GLY A 77 5.24 3.53 2.40
CA GLY A 77 6.46 4.34 2.44
C GLY A 77 6.49 5.41 1.35
N ILE A 78 6.19 5.04 0.10
CA ILE A 78 6.15 5.98 -1.03
C ILE A 78 5.03 7.01 -0.83
N MET A 79 3.84 6.55 -0.46
CA MET A 79 2.70 7.45 -0.24
C MET A 79 2.95 8.45 0.89
N LYS A 80 3.47 7.99 2.03
CA LYS A 80 3.85 8.87 3.16
C LYS A 80 4.91 9.87 2.73
N GLY A 81 5.93 9.43 1.97
CA GLY A 81 6.96 10.30 1.42
C GLY A 81 6.39 11.42 0.55
N ALA A 82 5.50 11.08 -0.38
CA ALA A 82 4.86 12.07 -1.25
C ALA A 82 3.93 13.03 -0.47
N MET A 83 3.22 12.53 0.54
CA MET A 83 2.39 13.39 1.41
C MET A 83 3.22 14.42 2.19
N LEU A 84 4.42 14.06 2.61
CA LEU A 84 5.34 14.96 3.35
C LEU A 84 6.09 15.95 2.45
N GLN A 85 6.24 15.64 1.16
CA GLN A 85 6.87 16.56 0.20
C GLN A 85 5.89 17.62 -0.33
N GLY A 86 4.58 17.36 -0.26
CA GLY A 86 3.52 18.26 -0.69
C GLY A 86 3.02 19.25 0.37
N THR A 87 3.58 19.23 1.57
CA THR A 87 3.39 20.25 2.64
C THR A 87 4.47 21.33 2.57
#